data_AF-A0A0C2A398-F1
#
_entry.id   AF-A0A0C2A398-F1
#
_cell.length_a   1.000
_cell.length_b   1.000
_cell.length_c   1.000
_cell.angle_alpha   90.00
_cell.angle_beta   90.00
_cell.angle_gamma   90.00
#
_symmetry.space_group_name_H-M   'P 1'
#
loop_
_entity.id
_entity.type
_entity.pdbx_description
1 polymer ?
#
loop_
_entity_poly.entity_id
_entity_poly.type
_entity_poly.pdbx_seq_one_letter_code
_entity_poly.pdbx_strand_id
1 'polypeptide(L)'
;MMIEVTDGQVMVQLDDNAEVAGFEIANLNVADILDKECDLFIQATVSMRDFVISNSGGPFPVTMPHTSAMHDAGQVAGDADIPPPVLSTATLSAQVGNDEPMDSELMLDGALPLFTANITGGGAMGTLSWADGQFVLATDQFMIEGPPAVTIDFELKGLVGTLTLAP
;
A
#
# COMPACT_ATOMS: atom_id res chain seq x y z
N MET A 1 9.86 10.49 -0.53
CA MET A 1 9.49 9.63 -1.67
C MET A 1 7.98 9.64 -1.77
N MET A 2 7.40 9.62 -2.96
CA MET A 2 5.96 9.50 -3.15
C MET A 2 5.70 8.18 -3.87
N ILE A 3 4.80 7.38 -3.32
CA ILE A 3 4.45 6.06 -3.85
C ILE A 3 3.11 6.20 -4.55
N GLU A 4 3.06 5.76 -5.81
CA GLU A 4 1.91 5.93 -6.69
C GLU A 4 1.23 4.59 -6.95
N VAL A 5 -0.07 4.52 -6.65
CA VAL A 5 -0.91 3.38 -7.03
C VAL A 5 -1.24 3.50 -8.51
N THR A 6 -0.94 2.45 -9.27
CA THR A 6 -1.15 2.39 -10.73
C THR A 6 -2.40 1.63 -11.13
N ASP A 7 -2.70 0.55 -10.42
CA ASP A 7 -3.86 -0.32 -10.63
C ASP A 7 -4.12 -1.15 -9.37
N GLY A 8 -5.21 -1.89 -9.32
CA GLY A 8 -5.49 -2.79 -8.20
C GLY A 8 -6.88 -3.40 -8.22
N GLN A 9 -7.11 -4.31 -7.28
CA GLN A 9 -8.38 -4.98 -7.07
C GLN A 9 -8.78 -4.90 -5.59
N VAL A 10 -10.03 -4.50 -5.36
CA VAL A 10 -10.63 -4.41 -4.03
C VAL A 10 -12.00 -5.05 -4.04
N MET A 11 -12.29 -5.86 -3.03
CA MET A 11 -13.62 -6.39 -2.74
C MET A 11 -14.25 -5.57 -1.63
N VAL A 12 -15.54 -5.25 -1.79
CA VAL A 12 -16.30 -4.46 -0.82
C VAL A 12 -17.56 -5.21 -0.42
N GLN A 13 -17.82 -5.30 0.87
CA GLN A 13 -19.02 -5.91 1.45
C GLN A 13 -19.69 -4.93 2.40
N LEU A 14 -21.01 -4.80 2.31
CA LEU A 14 -21.80 -4.01 3.26
C LEU A 14 -22.43 -4.94 4.27
N ASP A 15 -22.44 -4.56 5.54
CA ASP A 15 -23.14 -5.30 6.59
C ASP A 15 -24.66 -5.11 6.51
N ASP A 16 -25.46 -6.01 7.08
CA ASP A 16 -26.92 -5.97 6.93
C ASP A 16 -27.58 -4.73 7.58
N ASN A 17 -26.88 -4.04 8.50
CA ASN A 17 -27.42 -2.93 9.29
C ASN A 17 -27.05 -1.54 8.74
N ALA A 18 -26.29 -1.47 7.64
CA ALA A 18 -25.78 -0.22 7.10
C ALA A 18 -24.89 0.57 8.09
N GLU A 19 -24.08 -0.15 8.86
CA GLU A 19 -23.17 0.42 9.86
C GLU A 19 -21.70 0.24 9.48
N VAL A 20 -21.34 -0.86 8.79
CA VAL A 20 -19.95 -1.25 8.51
C VAL A 20 -19.78 -1.65 7.05
N ALA A 21 -18.70 -1.18 6.43
CA ALA A 21 -18.23 -1.68 5.14
C ALA A 21 -16.94 -2.49 5.36
N GLY A 22 -16.95 -3.75 4.93
CA GLY A 22 -15.76 -4.59 4.86
C GLY A 22 -15.03 -4.35 3.55
N PHE A 23 -13.74 -4.07 3.62
CA PHE A 23 -12.88 -3.93 2.44
C PHE A 23 -11.81 -5.01 2.45
N GLU A 24 -11.54 -5.58 1.28
CA GLU A 24 -10.44 -6.52 1.07
C GLU A 24 -9.63 -6.08 -0.14
N ILE A 25 -8.42 -5.61 0.11
CA ILE A 25 -7.47 -5.24 -0.94
C ILE A 25 -6.81 -6.54 -1.41
N ALA A 26 -7.26 -7.05 -2.54
CA ALA A 26 -6.67 -8.24 -3.16
C ALA A 26 -5.27 -7.92 -3.70
N ASN A 27 -5.13 -6.77 -4.35
CA ASN A 27 -3.83 -6.20 -4.73
C ASN A 27 -3.95 -4.69 -5.01
N LEU A 28 -2.87 -3.96 -4.80
CA LEU A 28 -2.60 -2.64 -5.37
C LEU A 28 -1.23 -2.74 -6.03
N ASN A 29 -1.19 -2.50 -7.34
CA ASN A 29 0.05 -2.41 -8.09
C ASN A 29 0.62 -1.02 -7.93
N VAL A 30 1.85 -0.96 -7.46
CA VAL A 30 2.56 0.28 -7.16
C VAL A 30 3.65 0.50 -8.19
N ALA A 31 3.84 1.76 -8.61
CA ALA A 31 4.90 2.12 -9.54
C ALA A 31 6.29 1.74 -8.99
N ASP A 32 7.17 1.25 -9.87
CA ASP A 32 8.54 0.90 -9.51
C ASP A 32 9.28 2.07 -8.87
N ILE A 33 10.07 1.76 -7.85
CA ILE A 33 10.90 2.72 -7.13
C ILE A 33 12.34 2.45 -7.51
N LEU A 34 12.84 3.18 -8.49
CA LEU A 34 14.17 2.92 -9.06
C LEU A 34 15.26 3.82 -8.46
N ASP A 35 16.46 3.23 -8.39
CA ASP A 35 17.76 3.88 -8.21
C ASP A 35 17.81 4.86 -7.03
N LYS A 36 17.37 4.41 -5.85
CA LYS A 36 17.45 5.18 -4.61
C LYS A 36 18.82 5.03 -3.99
N GLU A 37 19.54 6.15 -3.91
CA GLU A 37 20.81 6.22 -3.19
C GLU A 37 20.57 6.10 -1.68
N CYS A 38 21.32 5.19 -1.04
CA CYS A 38 21.32 5.04 0.41
C CYS A 38 22.28 6.06 1.03
N ASP A 39 21.88 6.65 2.17
CA ASP A 39 22.74 7.55 2.95
C ASP A 39 23.77 6.73 3.77
N LEU A 40 24.78 6.22 3.08
CA LEU A 40 25.84 5.39 3.62
C LEU A 40 27.21 5.98 3.28
N PHE A 41 28.24 5.58 4.04
CA PHE A 41 29.63 5.94 3.73
C PHE A 41 30.11 5.36 2.38
N ILE A 42 29.44 4.32 1.89
CA ILE A 42 29.68 3.67 0.60
C ILE A 42 28.54 3.99 -0.35
N GLN A 43 28.83 4.13 -1.64
CA GLN A 43 27.78 4.27 -2.65
C GLN A 43 26.98 2.97 -2.69
N ALA A 44 25.70 3.03 -2.33
CA ALA A 44 24.77 1.94 -2.49
C ALA A 44 23.47 2.47 -3.10
N THR A 45 22.91 1.71 -4.03
CA THR A 45 21.63 2.01 -4.65
C THR A 45 20.67 0.85 -4.47
N VAL A 46 19.41 1.17 -4.27
CA VAL A 46 18.32 0.22 -4.13
C VAL A 46 17.23 0.55 -5.13
N SER A 47 16.74 -0.48 -5.81
CA SER A 47 15.52 -0.44 -6.60
C SER A 47 14.49 -1.42 -6.03
N MET A 48 13.22 -1.04 -6.04
CA MET A 48 12.10 -1.95 -5.81
C MET A 48 11.27 -2.05 -7.07
N ARG A 49 11.02 -3.28 -7.51
CA ARG A 49 10.23 -3.61 -8.70
C ARG A 49 9.12 -4.57 -8.36
N ASP A 50 8.12 -4.62 -9.23
CA ASP A 50 6.96 -5.50 -9.08
C ASP A 50 6.28 -5.28 -7.72
N PHE A 51 6.22 -4.03 -7.28
CA PHE A 51 5.76 -3.70 -5.95
C PHE A 51 4.24 -3.83 -5.87
N VAL A 52 3.78 -4.75 -5.02
CA VAL A 52 2.37 -5.03 -4.76
C VAL A 52 2.05 -4.82 -3.28
N ILE A 53 0.88 -4.27 -3.00
CA ILE A 53 0.31 -4.21 -1.64
C ILE A 53 -0.97 -5.05 -1.62
N SER A 54 -1.11 -5.94 -0.64
CA SER A 54 -2.35 -6.71 -0.39
C SER A 54 -2.76 -6.61 1.07
N ASN A 55 -3.98 -7.01 1.41
CA ASN A 55 -4.37 -7.15 2.81
C ASN A 55 -3.41 -8.10 3.56
N SER A 56 -3.07 -7.73 4.80
CA SER A 56 -2.47 -8.67 5.75
C SER A 56 -3.59 -9.36 6.52
N GLY A 57 -4.04 -10.51 6.01
CA GLY A 57 -5.14 -11.31 6.57
C GLY A 57 -6.46 -11.17 5.83
N GLY A 58 -7.57 -11.30 6.56
CA GLY A 58 -8.93 -11.25 6.01
C GLY A 58 -9.42 -9.83 5.68
N PRO A 59 -10.70 -9.67 5.30
CA PRO A 59 -11.31 -8.36 5.09
C PRO A 59 -11.14 -7.47 6.33
N PHE A 60 -10.78 -6.21 6.11
CA PHE A 60 -10.68 -5.22 7.19
C PHE A 60 -12.02 -4.45 7.28
N PRO A 61 -12.69 -4.47 8.44
CA PRO A 61 -13.90 -3.69 8.63
C PRO A 61 -13.53 -2.22 8.84
N VAL A 62 -14.20 -1.33 8.11
CA VAL A 62 -14.16 0.12 8.35
C VAL A 62 -15.57 0.64 8.56
N THR A 63 -15.69 1.60 9.47
CA THR A 63 -16.92 2.37 9.62
C THR A 63 -16.87 3.50 8.60
N MET A 64 -17.71 3.43 7.58
CA MET A 64 -17.89 4.55 6.65
C MET A 64 -19.28 5.15 6.88
N PRO A 65 -19.41 6.46 7.12
CA PRO A 65 -20.72 7.08 7.29
C PRO A 65 -21.58 6.88 6.04
N HIS A 66 -22.71 6.18 6.17
CA HIS A 66 -23.66 6.01 5.07
C HIS A 66 -25.10 5.96 5.59
N THR A 67 -26.05 6.25 4.70
CA THR A 67 -27.50 6.16 5.02
C THR A 67 -28.06 4.82 4.58
N SER A 68 -29.19 4.39 5.13
CA SER A 68 -29.88 3.17 4.66
C SER A 68 -30.18 3.21 3.15
N ALA A 69 -30.49 4.39 2.60
CA ALA A 69 -30.70 4.54 1.16
C ALA A 69 -29.41 4.35 0.34
N MET A 70 -28.24 4.73 0.88
CA MET A 70 -26.94 4.46 0.24
C MET A 70 -26.62 2.96 0.30
N HIS A 71 -26.90 2.33 1.44
CA HIS A 71 -26.75 0.88 1.61
C HIS A 71 -27.58 0.08 0.61
N ASP A 72 -28.89 0.36 0.53
CA ASP A 72 -29.81 -0.29 -0.41
C ASP A 72 -29.39 -0.09 -1.89
N ALA A 73 -28.70 1.02 -2.18
CA ALA A 73 -28.19 1.34 -3.50
C ALA A 73 -26.76 0.80 -3.77
N GLY A 74 -26.16 0.11 -2.80
CA GLY A 74 -24.79 -0.39 -2.88
C GLY A 74 -23.76 0.73 -3.04
N GLN A 75 -23.91 1.80 -2.25
CA GLN A 75 -23.05 2.98 -2.27
C GLN A 75 -22.23 3.09 -0.99
N VAL A 76 -20.96 3.46 -1.16
CA VAL A 76 -20.05 3.81 -0.06
C VAL A 76 -19.40 5.14 -0.39
N ALA A 77 -19.54 6.14 0.48
CA ALA A 77 -18.91 7.44 0.29
C ALA A 77 -18.41 7.98 1.62
N GLY A 78 -17.11 8.25 1.72
CA GLY A 78 -16.51 8.81 2.92
C GLY A 78 -15.08 8.32 3.16
N ASP A 79 -14.52 8.75 4.28
CA ASP A 79 -13.18 8.37 4.70
C ASP A 79 -13.23 7.11 5.56
N ALA A 80 -12.25 6.22 5.38
CA ALA A 80 -11.98 5.16 6.32
C ALA A 80 -11.65 5.75 7.70
N ASP A 81 -12.12 5.09 8.76
CA ASP A 81 -11.89 5.49 10.15
C ASP A 81 -10.60 4.89 10.74
N ILE A 82 -10.10 3.79 10.16
CA ILE A 82 -8.95 3.04 10.67
C ILE A 82 -7.98 2.69 9.52
N PRO A 83 -6.65 2.81 9.71
CA PRO A 83 -5.65 2.37 8.74
C PRO A 83 -5.75 0.87 8.43
N PRO A 84 -5.89 0.47 7.15
CA PRO A 84 -5.94 -0.95 6.77
C PRO A 84 -4.59 -1.65 6.99
N PRO A 85 -4.54 -2.82 7.66
CA PRO A 85 -3.33 -3.61 7.75
C PRO A 85 -3.01 -4.27 6.40
N VAL A 86 -1.76 -4.18 5.96
CA VAL A 86 -1.34 -4.68 4.65
C VAL A 86 0.00 -5.40 4.70
N LEU A 87 0.22 -6.25 3.70
CA LEU A 87 1.49 -6.85 3.36
C LEU A 87 1.98 -6.22 2.05
N SER A 88 3.18 -5.67 2.08
CA SER A 88 3.88 -5.13 0.92
C SER A 88 4.89 -6.14 0.42
N THR A 89 4.84 -6.51 -0.85
CA THR A 89 5.80 -7.42 -1.48
C THR A 89 6.46 -6.78 -2.69
N ALA A 90 7.77 -6.97 -2.84
CA ALA A 90 8.51 -6.44 -3.98
C ALA A 90 9.78 -7.26 -4.25
N THR A 91 10.35 -7.10 -5.44
CA THR A 91 11.73 -7.50 -5.72
C THR A 91 12.65 -6.33 -5.40
N LEU A 92 13.50 -6.50 -4.38
CA LEU A 92 14.54 -5.55 -4.02
C LEU A 92 15.81 -5.88 -4.83
N SER A 93 16.32 -4.92 -5.59
CA SER A 93 17.61 -5.03 -6.29
C SER A 93 18.58 -4.04 -5.66
N ALA A 94 19.62 -4.56 -5.02
CA ALA A 94 20.61 -3.76 -4.30
C ALA A 94 21.97 -3.82 -5.00
N GLN A 95 22.59 -2.66 -5.19
CA GLN A 95 23.92 -2.54 -5.77
C GLN A 95 24.83 -1.74 -4.83
N VAL A 96 26.02 -2.26 -4.54
CA VAL A 96 27.05 -1.56 -3.75
C VAL A 96 28.25 -1.26 -4.65
N GLY A 97 28.63 0.01 -4.76
CA GLY A 97 29.71 0.45 -5.64
C GLY A 97 29.48 0.05 -7.10
N ASN A 98 30.42 -0.72 -7.66
CA ASN A 98 30.36 -1.22 -9.03
C ASN A 98 30.02 -2.72 -9.11
N ASP A 99 29.61 -3.33 -8.00
CA ASP A 99 29.26 -4.75 -7.98
C ASP A 99 27.98 -5.00 -8.78
N GLU A 100 27.76 -6.27 -9.16
CA GLU A 100 26.51 -6.66 -9.83
C GLU A 100 25.34 -6.52 -8.85
N PRO A 101 24.18 -5.97 -9.28
CA PRO A 101 23.01 -5.90 -8.44
C PRO A 101 22.59 -7.30 -7.95
N MET A 102 22.23 -7.39 -6.68
CA MET A 102 21.71 -8.62 -6.08
C MET A 102 20.22 -8.46 -5.82
N ASP A 103 19.44 -9.37 -6.37
CA ASP A 103 18.00 -9.41 -6.17
C ASP A 103 17.64 -10.23 -4.92
N SER A 104 16.67 -9.75 -4.18
CA SER A 104 16.08 -10.41 -3.01
C SER A 104 14.59 -10.11 -2.92
N GLU A 105 13.83 -11.05 -2.37
CA GLU A 105 12.41 -10.83 -2.06
C GLU A 105 12.27 -9.91 -0.83
N LEU A 106 11.40 -8.93 -0.93
CA LEU A 106 10.99 -8.05 0.15
C LEU A 106 9.55 -8.39 0.55
N MET A 107 9.32 -8.60 1.85
CA MET A 107 7.99 -8.78 2.43
C MET A 107 7.90 -7.95 3.70
N LEU A 108 7.00 -6.97 3.71
CA LEU A 108 6.86 -6.02 4.82
C LEU A 108 5.42 -5.93 5.29
N ASP A 109 5.17 -6.31 6.55
CA ASP A 109 3.93 -5.99 7.22
C ASP A 109 3.85 -4.49 7.52
N GLY A 110 2.66 -3.93 7.36
CA GLY A 110 2.46 -2.50 7.43
C GLY A 110 1.00 -2.09 7.50
N ALA A 111 0.75 -0.82 7.18
CA ALA A 111 -0.59 -0.28 7.03
C ALA A 111 -0.68 0.64 5.81
N LEU A 112 -1.88 0.87 5.31
CA LEU A 112 -2.16 1.96 4.36
C LEU A 112 -2.64 3.21 5.12
N PRO A 113 -2.41 4.42 4.57
CA PRO A 113 -3.10 5.58 5.09
C PRO A 113 -4.61 5.43 4.93
N LEU A 114 -5.35 6.22 5.71
CA LEU A 114 -6.80 6.36 5.51
C LEU A 114 -7.07 6.78 4.07
N PHE A 115 -8.07 6.15 3.47
CA PHE A 115 -8.50 6.43 2.11
C PHE A 115 -9.90 7.01 2.11
N THR A 116 -10.19 7.80 1.08
CA THR A 116 -11.55 8.23 0.75
C THR A 116 -12.12 7.28 -0.29
N ALA A 117 -13.23 6.62 0.04
CA ALA A 117 -14.00 5.81 -0.89
C ALA A 117 -15.14 6.63 -1.51
N ASN A 118 -15.41 6.40 -2.79
CA ASN A 118 -16.61 6.84 -3.48
C ASN A 118 -17.03 5.75 -4.46
N ILE A 119 -17.94 4.87 -4.03
CA ILE A 119 -18.36 3.67 -4.72
C ILE A 119 -19.86 3.76 -4.97
N THR A 120 -20.27 3.42 -6.20
CA THR A 120 -21.66 3.47 -6.64
C THR A 120 -22.00 2.28 -7.53
N GLY A 121 -23.29 2.10 -7.82
CA GLY A 121 -23.75 1.06 -8.74
C GLY A 121 -23.47 -0.37 -8.24
N GLY A 122 -23.51 -0.59 -6.91
CA GLY A 122 -23.24 -1.91 -6.33
C GLY A 122 -21.79 -2.36 -6.44
N GLY A 123 -20.83 -1.43 -6.47
CA GLY A 123 -19.41 -1.74 -6.63
C GLY A 123 -18.93 -1.77 -8.09
N ALA A 124 -19.82 -1.58 -9.07
CA ALA A 124 -19.46 -1.58 -10.49
C ALA A 124 -18.63 -0.35 -10.91
N MET A 125 -18.69 0.74 -10.14
CA MET A 125 -17.90 1.94 -10.39
C MET A 125 -17.51 2.56 -9.05
N GLY A 126 -16.28 3.04 -8.95
CA GLY A 126 -15.89 3.80 -7.78
C GLY A 126 -14.43 4.18 -7.76
N THR A 127 -14.03 4.86 -6.69
CA THR A 127 -12.64 5.23 -6.46
C THR A 127 -12.27 5.02 -5.01
N LEU A 128 -11.02 4.61 -4.77
CA LEU A 128 -10.35 4.72 -3.48
C LEU A 128 -9.17 5.67 -3.66
N SER A 129 -9.08 6.72 -2.86
CA SER A 129 -8.02 7.73 -2.97
C SER A 129 -7.22 7.88 -1.70
N TRP A 130 -5.90 7.93 -1.85
CA TRP A 130 -4.94 8.22 -0.80
C TRP A 130 -4.24 9.55 -1.10
N ALA A 131 -4.03 10.36 -0.07
CA ALA A 131 -3.40 11.67 -0.19
C ALA A 131 -2.37 11.95 0.91
N ASP A 132 -1.97 10.92 1.66
CA ASP A 132 -0.97 11.07 2.72
C ASP A 132 0.43 10.71 2.20
N GLY A 133 1.12 11.73 1.70
CA GLY A 133 2.49 11.60 1.22
C GLY A 133 3.54 11.38 2.31
N GLN A 134 3.17 11.35 3.59
CA GLN A 134 4.10 11.19 4.72
C GLN A 134 3.81 9.96 5.61
N PHE A 135 2.71 9.26 5.37
CA PHE A 135 2.36 8.04 6.08
C PHE A 135 3.47 6.99 5.97
N VAL A 136 3.83 6.37 7.09
CA VAL A 136 4.78 5.24 7.11
C VAL A 136 4.01 3.97 6.78
N LEU A 137 4.16 3.48 5.56
CA LEU A 137 3.53 2.24 5.11
C LEU A 137 4.11 1.04 5.84
N ALA A 138 5.44 0.96 5.87
CA ALA A 138 6.16 -0.11 6.55
C ALA A 138 7.58 0.35 6.92
N THR A 139 8.15 -0.35 7.90
CA THR A 139 9.55 -0.17 8.34
C THR A 139 10.22 -1.53 8.45
N ASP A 140 11.50 -1.59 8.13
CA ASP A 140 12.33 -2.77 8.38
C ASP A 140 13.76 -2.37 8.71
N GLN A 141 14.55 -3.33 9.20
CA GLN A 141 15.97 -3.17 9.41
C GLN A 141 16.74 -4.28 8.69
N PHE A 142 17.58 -3.88 7.75
CA PHE A 142 18.49 -4.79 7.05
C PHE A 142 19.87 -4.72 7.67
N MET A 143 20.47 -5.87 7.97
CA MET A 143 21.84 -5.93 8.44
C MET A 143 22.76 -6.35 7.30
N ILE A 144 23.76 -5.52 7.01
CA ILE A 144 24.88 -5.90 6.16
C ILE A 144 25.95 -6.54 7.05
N GLU A 145 26.20 -7.84 6.86
CA GLU A 145 27.13 -8.63 7.68
C GLU A 145 28.62 -8.48 7.26
N GLY A 146 28.93 -7.64 6.27
CA GLY A 146 30.30 -7.36 5.83
C GLY A 146 31.10 -6.49 6.81
N PRO A 147 32.43 -6.34 6.66
CA PRO A 147 33.21 -5.35 7.40
C PRO A 147 33.23 -3.98 6.66
N PRO A 148 32.76 -2.87 7.25
CA PRO A 148 32.10 -2.77 8.57
C PRO A 148 30.66 -3.23 8.51
N ALA A 149 30.18 -3.82 9.62
CA ALA A 149 28.79 -4.22 9.73
C ALA A 149 27.94 -2.95 9.85
N VAL A 150 26.90 -2.84 9.03
CA VAL A 150 26.01 -1.68 9.01
C VAL A 150 24.57 -2.16 9.09
N THR A 151 23.80 -1.54 9.99
CA THR A 151 22.34 -1.67 10.00
C THR A 151 21.75 -0.54 9.16
N ILE A 152 20.88 -0.90 8.24
CA ILE A 152 20.14 0.03 7.39
C ILE A 152 18.70 0.05 7.89
N ASP A 153 18.26 1.21 8.35
CA ASP A 153 16.84 1.46 8.60
C ASP A 153 16.15 1.71 7.27
N PHE A 154 15.21 0.84 6.93
CA PHE A 154 14.35 0.98 5.78
C PHE A 154 12.99 1.52 6.21
N GLU A 155 12.52 2.52 5.49
CA GLU A 155 11.24 3.12 5.76
C GLU A 155 10.53 3.41 4.44
N LEU A 156 9.41 2.73 4.24
CA LEU A 156 8.54 2.94 3.11
C LEU A 156 7.52 4.03 3.48
N LYS A 157 7.70 5.23 2.92
CA LYS A 157 6.85 6.39 3.22
C LYS A 157 6.09 6.90 2.01
N GLY A 158 4.90 7.38 2.32
CA GLY A 158 3.97 8.10 1.46
C GLY A 158 3.12 7.16 0.64
N LEU A 159 1.86 7.50 0.46
CA LEU A 159 1.01 6.91 -0.57
C LEU A 159 0.06 7.98 -1.09
N VAL A 160 0.17 8.25 -2.38
CA VAL A 160 -0.71 9.20 -3.07
C VAL A 160 -1.17 8.55 -4.36
N GLY A 161 -2.47 8.59 -4.61
CA GLY A 161 -3.02 8.04 -5.83
C GLY A 161 -4.49 7.74 -5.68
N THR A 162 -5.13 7.44 -6.81
CA THR A 162 -6.52 7.04 -6.86
C THR A 162 -6.62 5.74 -7.62
N LEU A 163 -7.05 4.69 -6.93
CA LEU A 163 -7.52 3.47 -7.59
C LEU A 163 -8.91 3.78 -8.18
N THR A 164 -9.06 3.59 -9.49
CA THR A 164 -10.36 3.64 -10.14
C THR A 164 -10.88 2.21 -10.29
N LEU A 165 -11.98 1.90 -9.61
CA LEU A 165 -12.73 0.68 -9.79
C LEU A 165 -13.49 0.81 -11.12
N ALA A 166 -12.93 0.23 -12.18
CA ALA A 166 -13.63 0.09 -13.44
C ALA A 166 -14.59 -1.12 -13.38
N PRO A 167 -15.70 -1.11 -14.15
CA PRO A 167 -16.53 -2.30 -14.36
C PRO A 167 -15.79 -3.40 -15.14
#